data_AF-A0A7S2W1K2-F1
#
_entry.id   AF-A0A7S2W1K2-F1
#
_cell.length_a   1.000
_cell.length_b   1.000
_cell.length_c   1.000
_cell.angle_alpha   90.00
_cell.angle_beta   90.00
_cell.angle_gamma   90.00
#
_symmetry.space_group_name_H-M   'P 1'
#
loop_
_entity.id
_entity.type
_entity.pdbx_description
1 polymer ?
#
loop_
_entity_poly.entity_id
_entity_poly.type
_entity_poly.pdbx_seq_one_letter_code
_entity_poly.pdbx_strand_id
1 'polypeptide(L)'
;SKSGRLEEAEARHWFRQILLALLHLQKKGICHRDISLENILLHKDKLKLIDLGLCLRVPHVDPNNNGNTTDVSSGTMRCMIKAMGEGGNWTYVAPEIVARNEYFDGFATDLWSASVI
;
A
#
# COMPACT_ATOMS: atom_id res chain seq x y z
N SER A 1 -11.06 33.00 1.96
CA SER A 1 -10.07 31.95 1.64
C SER A 1 -10.20 30.81 2.64
N LYS A 2 -10.79 29.67 2.27
CA LYS A 2 -10.79 28.42 3.07
C LYS A 2 -9.51 27.63 2.76
N SER A 3 -8.36 28.31 2.78
CA SER A 3 -7.09 27.82 2.25
C SER A 3 -6.52 26.70 3.13
N GLY A 4 -6.75 25.46 2.74
CA GLY A 4 -6.16 24.28 3.38
C GLY A 4 -6.93 22.98 3.19
N ARG A 5 -8.19 23.00 2.71
CA ARG A 5 -8.98 21.79 2.45
C ARG A 5 -9.16 21.56 0.97
N LEU A 6 -8.92 20.33 0.53
CA LEU A 6 -9.25 19.87 -0.83
C LEU A 6 -10.77 19.73 -0.96
N GLU A 7 -11.28 20.04 -2.15
CA GLU A 7 -12.65 19.66 -2.50
C GLU A 7 -12.72 18.14 -2.71
N GLU A 8 -13.90 17.55 -2.52
CA GLU A 8 -14.08 16.10 -2.63
C GLU A 8 -13.63 15.56 -4.00
N ALA A 9 -13.89 16.30 -5.08
CA ALA A 9 -13.47 15.92 -6.42
C ALA A 9 -11.94 15.86 -6.56
N GLU A 10 -11.23 16.80 -5.95
CA GLU A 10 -9.77 16.86 -5.95
C GLU A 10 -9.16 15.77 -5.06
N ALA A 11 -9.70 15.58 -3.86
CA ALA A 11 -9.31 14.49 -2.95
C ALA A 11 -9.50 13.12 -3.62
N ARG A 12 -10.65 12.89 -4.27
CA ARG A 12 -10.94 11.67 -5.04
C ARG A 12 -9.98 11.47 -6.20
N HIS A 13 -9.63 12.55 -6.91
CA HIS A 13 -8.66 12.51 -7.99
C HIS A 13 -7.30 12.01 -7.50
N TRP A 14 -6.77 12.57 -6.41
CA TRP A 14 -5.48 12.16 -5.85
C TRP A 14 -5.51 10.77 -5.24
N PHE A 15 -6.54 10.46 -4.45
CA PHE A 15 -6.71 9.14 -3.83
C PHE A 15 -6.77 8.02 -4.87
N ARG A 16 -7.46 8.26 -6.00
CA ARG A 16 -7.47 7.32 -7.12
C ARG A 16 -6.06 7.06 -7.66
N GLN A 17 -5.19 8.08 -7.74
CA GLN A 17 -3.82 7.87 -8.19
C GLN A 17 -2.98 7.09 -7.16
N ILE A 18 -3.19 7.28 -5.86
CA ILE A 18 -2.58 6.45 -4.79
C ILE A 18 -2.96 4.98 -5.01
N LEU A 19 -4.26 4.69 -5.16
CA LEU A 19 -4.74 3.33 -5.39
C LEU A 19 -4.18 2.69 -6.67
N LEU A 20 -4.04 3.47 -7.75
CA LEU A 20 -3.44 2.99 -8.99
C LEU A 20 -1.94 2.67 -8.83
N ALA A 21 -1.21 3.46 -8.05
CA ALA A 21 0.20 3.20 -7.76
C ALA A 21 0.36 1.94 -6.91
N LEU A 22 -0.47 1.75 -5.88
CA LEU A 22 -0.51 0.53 -5.06
C LEU A 22 -0.87 -0.71 -5.90
N LEU A 23 -1.88 -0.61 -6.75
CA LEU A 23 -2.26 -1.70 -7.66
C LEU A 23 -1.10 -2.08 -8.60
N HIS A 24 -0.31 -1.10 -9.03
CA HIS A 24 0.88 -1.37 -9.84
C HIS A 24 1.93 -2.18 -9.07
N LEU A 25 2.25 -1.79 -7.82
CA LEU A 25 3.18 -2.52 -6.95
C LEU A 25 2.68 -3.93 -6.65
N GLN A 26 1.40 -4.06 -6.31
CA GLN A 26 0.74 -5.33 -6.04
C GLN A 26 0.82 -6.29 -7.23
N LYS A 27 0.59 -5.81 -8.46
CA LYS A 27 0.78 -6.61 -9.70
C LYS A 27 2.22 -7.05 -9.95
N LYS A 28 3.19 -6.41 -9.31
CA LYS A 28 4.62 -6.80 -9.34
C LYS A 28 5.01 -7.68 -8.16
N GLY A 29 4.07 -8.01 -7.27
CA GLY A 29 4.32 -8.76 -6.05
C GLY A 29 5.12 -7.95 -5.03
N ILE A 30 4.96 -6.63 -5.00
CA ILE A 30 5.72 -5.72 -4.12
C ILE A 30 4.73 -4.99 -3.20
N CYS A 31 4.98 -5.01 -1.90
CA CYS A 31 4.33 -4.11 -0.95
C CYS A 31 5.31 -2.98 -0.56
N HIS A 32 4.79 -1.78 -0.35
CA HIS A 32 5.57 -0.57 -0.07
C HIS A 32 6.00 -0.47 1.39
N ARG A 33 5.07 -0.76 2.31
CA ARG A 33 5.21 -0.72 3.77
C ARG A 33 5.47 0.64 4.41
N ASP A 34 5.40 1.73 3.64
CA ASP A 34 5.59 3.09 4.16
C ASP A 34 4.80 4.11 3.36
N ILE A 35 3.51 3.85 3.22
CA ILE A 35 2.59 4.77 2.55
C ILE A 35 2.25 5.90 3.52
N SER A 36 2.68 7.10 3.17
CA SER A 36 2.42 8.32 3.94
C SER A 36 2.38 9.54 3.03
N LEU A 37 1.91 10.68 3.54
CA LEU A 37 1.96 11.94 2.80
C LEU A 37 3.39 12.39 2.49
N GLU A 38 4.37 11.99 3.30
CA GLU A 38 5.79 12.33 3.09
C GLU A 38 6.39 11.61 1.87
N ASN A 39 5.87 10.41 1.54
CA ASN A 39 6.31 9.59 0.42
C ASN A 39 5.47 9.77 -0.85
N ILE A 40 4.66 10.83 -0.91
CA ILE A 40 3.85 11.20 -2.07
C ILE A 40 4.38 12.49 -2.69
N LEU A 41 4.85 12.40 -3.94
CA LEU A 41 5.20 13.57 -4.74
C LEU A 41 4.12 13.89 -5.76
N LEU A 42 3.78 15.17 -5.83
CA LEU A 42 2.90 15.71 -6.86
C LEU A 42 3.74 16.48 -7.88
N HIS A 43 3.56 16.17 -9.16
CA HIS A 43 4.12 16.96 -10.24
C HIS A 43 3.10 17.12 -11.35
N LYS A 44 2.63 18.36 -11.54
CA LYS A 44 1.47 18.66 -12.41
C LYS A 44 0.27 17.82 -11.93
N ASP A 45 -0.41 17.15 -12.85
CA ASP A 45 -1.58 16.31 -12.58
C ASP A 45 -1.22 14.84 -12.27
N LYS A 46 0.00 14.59 -11.75
CA LYS A 46 0.50 13.23 -11.53
C LYS A 46 1.05 13.05 -10.13
N LEU A 47 0.61 11.97 -9.50
CA LEU A 47 1.14 11.46 -8.24
C LEU A 47 2.23 10.42 -8.50
N LYS A 48 3.27 10.47 -7.68
CA LYS A 48 4.34 9.47 -7.64
C LYS A 48 4.58 9.03 -6.20
N LEU A 49 4.52 7.73 -5.94
CA LEU A 49 5.06 7.15 -4.73
C LEU A 49 6.59 7.12 -4.84
N ILE A 50 7.26 7.52 -3.76
CA ILE A 50 8.72 7.51 -3.62
C ILE A 50 9.11 6.70 -2.38
N ASP A 51 10.43 6.56 -2.20
CA ASP A 51 11.04 5.82 -1.09
C ASP A 51 10.65 4.33 -1.03
N LEU A 52 11.37 3.53 -1.79
CA LEU A 52 11.20 2.08 -1.82
C LEU A 52 12.11 1.36 -0.79
N GLY A 53 12.69 2.08 0.17
CA GLY A 53 13.68 1.53 1.11
C GLY A 53 13.12 0.43 2.03
N LEU A 54 11.81 0.45 2.28
CA LEU A 54 11.10 -0.54 3.10
C LEU A 54 10.29 -1.55 2.28
N CYS A 55 10.33 -1.46 0.95
CA CYS A 55 9.58 -2.35 0.08
C CYS A 55 10.01 -3.81 0.27
N LEU A 56 9.03 -4.72 0.26
CA LEU A 56 9.28 -6.15 0.27
C LEU A 56 8.59 -6.83 -0.90
N ARG A 57 9.25 -7.86 -1.43
CA ARG A 57 8.61 -8.79 -2.35
C ARG A 57 7.75 -9.74 -1.54
N VAL A 58 6.45 -9.74 -1.82
CA VAL A 58 5.50 -10.69 -1.23
C VAL A 58 5.74 -12.06 -1.88
N PRO A 59 6.01 -13.13 -1.10
CA PRO A 59 6.21 -14.48 -1.63
C PRO A 59 4.99 -14.89 -2.45
N HIS A 60 5.18 -15.15 -3.73
CA HIS A 60 4.13 -15.64 -4.61
C HIS A 60 4.18 -17.17 -4.59
N VAL A 61 3.24 -17.81 -3.87
CA VAL A 61 3.02 -19.25 -4.00
C VAL A 61 1.66 -19.46 -4.62
N ASP A 62 1.63 -19.48 -5.95
CA ASP A 62 0.46 -19.94 -6.69
C ASP A 62 0.94 -20.89 -7.80
N PRO A 63 0.83 -22.22 -7.60
CA PRO A 63 1.23 -23.21 -8.60
C PRO A 63 0.44 -23.13 -9.91
N ASN A 64 -0.71 -22.45 -9.91
CA ASN A 64 -1.68 -22.44 -11.02
C ASN A 64 -1.85 -21.06 -11.65
N ASN A 65 -1.07 -20.07 -11.25
CA ASN A 65 -1.27 -18.69 -11.65
C ASN A 65 0.06 -18.00 -11.99
N ASN A 66 0.18 -17.56 -13.24
CA ASN A 66 1.39 -16.99 -13.85
C ASN A 66 1.74 -15.58 -13.32
N GLY A 67 1.71 -15.36 -12.01
CA GLY A 67 2.06 -14.08 -11.40
C GLY A 67 0.97 -13.01 -11.43
N ASN A 68 -0.30 -13.37 -11.65
CA ASN A 68 -1.41 -12.42 -11.48
C ASN A 68 -1.82 -12.37 -10.02
N THR A 69 -1.92 -11.18 -9.44
CA THR A 69 -2.53 -11.02 -8.12
C THR A 69 -4.02 -11.32 -8.21
N THR A 70 -4.46 -12.34 -7.50
CA THR A 70 -5.86 -12.77 -7.48
C THR A 70 -6.65 -12.04 -6.40
N ASP A 71 -7.91 -11.78 -6.71
CA ASP A 71 -8.85 -11.15 -5.80
C ASP A 71 -9.12 -12.07 -4.60
N VAL A 72 -9.01 -11.54 -3.38
CA VAL A 72 -9.35 -12.22 -2.13
C VAL A 72 -10.80 -12.71 -2.09
N SER A 73 -11.71 -12.10 -2.87
CA SER A 73 -13.09 -12.57 -3.00
C SER A 73 -13.22 -13.86 -3.81
N SER A 74 -12.23 -14.17 -4.66
CA SER A 74 -12.17 -15.39 -5.48
C SER A 74 -11.53 -16.60 -4.78
N GLY A 75 -11.32 -16.53 -3.46
CA GLY A 75 -10.89 -17.67 -2.64
C GLY A 75 -9.38 -17.94 -2.67
N THR A 76 -8.57 -17.00 -3.14
CA THR A 76 -7.11 -17.17 -3.12
C THR A 76 -6.49 -16.85 -1.77
N MET A 77 -5.45 -17.61 -1.39
CA MET A 77 -4.74 -17.40 -0.14
C MET A 77 -4.02 -16.05 -0.12
N ARG A 78 -4.22 -15.30 0.97
CA ARG A 78 -3.41 -14.10 1.25
C ARG A 78 -1.97 -14.52 1.45
N CYS A 79 -1.06 -13.92 0.68
CA CYS A 79 0.36 -14.18 0.80
C CYS A 79 0.92 -13.36 1.97
N MET A 80 1.25 -14.05 3.06
CA MET A 80 1.73 -13.40 4.28
C MET A 80 3.24 -13.20 4.23
N ILE A 81 3.73 -12.08 4.76
CA ILE A 81 5.15 -11.80 4.92
C ILE A 81 5.53 -11.82 6.39
N LYS A 82 6.72 -12.34 6.68
CA LYS A 82 7.29 -12.29 8.03
C LYS A 82 7.64 -10.84 8.37
N ALA A 83 7.32 -10.42 9.60
CA ALA A 83 7.74 -9.12 10.10
C ALA A 83 9.28 -9.01 10.08
N MET A 84 9.78 -8.17 9.18
CA MET A 84 11.20 -7.81 9.08
C MET A 84 11.38 -6.43 9.71
N GLY A 85 11.66 -6.42 11.02
CA GLY A 85 12.02 -5.22 11.80
C GLY A 85 10.91 -4.18 11.99
N GLU A 86 11.16 -3.24 12.90
CA GLU A 86 10.38 -2.00 13.01
C GLU A 86 10.72 -1.11 11.80
N GLY A 87 9.71 -0.66 11.07
CA GLY A 87 9.88 0.20 9.89
C GLY A 87 8.53 0.69 9.38
N GLY A 88 8.51 1.92 8.88
CA GLY A 88 7.32 2.63 8.42
C GLY A 88 6.88 3.74 9.39
N ASN A 89 6.09 4.68 8.89
CA ASN A 89 5.53 5.76 9.71
C ASN A 89 4.39 5.24 10.61
N TRP A 90 4.61 5.26 11.93
CA TRP A 90 3.65 4.80 12.96
C TRP A 90 2.29 5.49 12.92
N THR A 91 2.17 6.66 12.30
CA THR A 91 0.87 7.36 12.17
C THR A 91 -0.06 6.68 11.17
N TYR A 92 0.51 5.97 10.18
CA TYR A 92 -0.23 5.33 9.08
C TYR A 92 -0.28 3.80 9.23
N VAL A 93 0.23 3.26 10.33
CA VAL A 93 0.46 1.83 10.48
C VAL A 93 -0.85 1.06 10.71
N ALA A 94 -0.96 -0.13 10.11
CA ALA A 94 -2.10 -1.02 10.30
C ALA A 94 -2.09 -1.69 11.68
N PRO A 95 -3.26 -2.00 12.27
CA PRO A 95 -3.36 -2.53 13.63
C PRO A 95 -2.66 -3.89 13.79
N GLU A 96 -2.65 -4.74 12.76
CA GLU A 96 -1.96 -6.03 12.77
C GLU A 96 -0.42 -5.90 12.89
N ILE A 97 0.14 -4.78 12.44
CA ILE A 97 1.57 -4.48 12.59
C ILE A 97 1.86 -4.02 14.01
N VAL A 98 0.98 -3.18 14.59
CA VAL A 98 1.09 -2.72 15.99
C VAL A 98 0.94 -3.88 16.97
N ALA A 99 0.04 -4.82 16.66
CA ALA A 99 -0.14 -6.05 17.42
C ALA A 99 1.07 -7.00 17.34
N ARG A 100 2.09 -6.66 16.52
CA ARG A 100 3.32 -7.44 16.32
C ARG A 100 3.05 -8.85 15.85
N ASN A 101 2.10 -9.02 14.93
CA ASN A 101 1.87 -10.30 14.29
C ASN A 101 3.15 -10.76 13.59
N GLU A 102 3.55 -12.02 13.82
CA GLU A 102 4.74 -12.59 13.19
C GLU A 102 4.64 -12.55 11.66
N TYR A 103 3.41 -12.71 11.15
CA TYR A 103 3.06 -12.68 9.74
C TYR A 103 1.90 -11.72 9.50
N PHE A 104 1.98 -10.95 8.41
CA PHE A 104 0.92 -10.04 8.00
C PHE A 104 0.77 -9.98 6.47
N ASP A 105 -0.37 -9.48 6.01
CA ASP A 105 -0.63 -9.27 4.57
C ASP A 105 -0.09 -7.89 4.16
N GLY A 106 1.04 -7.88 3.45
CA GLY A 106 1.70 -6.64 3.06
C GLY A 106 0.85 -5.72 2.18
N PHE A 107 0.00 -6.28 1.31
CA PHE A 107 -0.87 -5.47 0.45
C PHE A 107 -2.03 -4.87 1.23
N ALA A 108 -2.59 -5.62 2.19
CA ALA A 108 -3.64 -5.10 3.07
C ALA A 108 -3.13 -3.96 3.94
N THR A 109 -1.90 -4.08 4.46
CA THR A 109 -1.25 -3.02 5.23
C THR A 109 -1.05 -1.75 4.41
N ASP A 110 -0.58 -1.84 3.16
CA ASP A 110 -0.45 -0.67 2.27
C ASP A 110 -1.80 0.03 2.03
N LEU A 111 -2.87 -0.74 1.86
CA LEU A 111 -4.22 -0.20 1.67
C LEU A 111 -4.74 0.48 2.93
N TRP A 112 -4.46 -0.08 4.11
CA TRP A 112 -4.76 0.57 5.38
C TRP A 112 -4.07 1.92 5.48
N SER A 113 -2.76 1.96 5.26
CA SER A 113 -1.97 3.20 5.33
C SER A 113 -2.47 4.25 4.35
N ALA A 114 -2.85 3.84 3.13
CA ALA A 114 -3.48 4.75 2.17
C ALA A 114 -4.80 5.32 2.68
N SER A 115 -5.64 4.55 3.39
CA SER A 115 -6.93 5.03 3.90
C SER A 115 -6.82 6.07 5.03
N VAL A 116 -5.65 6.17 5.67
CA VAL A 116 -5.35 7.19 6.69
C VAL A 116 -5.06 8.55 6.03
N ILE A 117 -4.62 8.55 4.77
CA ILE A 117 -4.36 9.74 3.94
C ILE A 117 -5.68 10.32 3.41
#